data_AF-A0A7X3ZAT8-F1
#
_entry.id   AF-A0A7X3ZAT8-F1
#
_cell.length_a   1.000
_cell.length_b   1.000
_cell.length_c   1.000
_cell.angle_alpha   90.00
_cell.angle_beta   90.00
_cell.angle_gamma   90.00
#
_symmetry.space_group_name_H-M   'P 1'
#
loop_
_entity.id
_entity.type
_entity.pdbx_description
1 polymer ?
#
loop_
_entity_poly.entity_id
_entity_poly.type
_entity_poly.pdbx_seq_one_letter_code
_entity_poly.pdbx_strand_id
1 'polypeptide(L)'
;MKKKTFAIFVGPSVFMMVLFIAAPLLSIFWLSVHVTQPVYEQVEVEICTPGLLGSVCSTELKTRPLLDESGRILTQTTFVGLQSYRNVIEPEKLRSAIANGSWRELMNIRFWSALRFTLVFTILTLPLVLGTGLLIALAVNNTLQRIKGPVIFVSLLPFIITPVIGALSIRWLFIGAGFLTAGLEWWLDWDIARFAQAWT
;
A
#
# COMPACT_ATOMS: atom_id res chain seq x y z
N MET A 1 -26.02 -37.55 4.78
CA MET A 1 -26.36 -36.97 6.10
C MET A 1 -27.72 -36.28 6.01
N LYS A 2 -28.55 -36.28 7.06
CA LYS A 2 -29.81 -35.51 7.08
C LYS A 2 -29.48 -34.01 7.03
N LYS A 3 -30.08 -33.25 6.10
CA LYS A 3 -29.77 -31.82 5.86
C LYS A 3 -29.89 -30.97 7.13
N LYS A 4 -30.84 -31.31 8.02
CA LYS A 4 -31.07 -30.62 9.31
C LYS A 4 -29.88 -30.74 10.27
N THR A 5 -29.26 -31.92 10.37
CA THR A 5 -28.11 -32.15 11.26
C THR A 5 -26.85 -31.46 10.75
N PHE A 6 -26.66 -31.43 9.42
CA PHE A 6 -25.57 -30.69 8.79
C PHE A 6 -25.70 -29.18 9.00
N ALA A 7 -26.90 -28.61 8.81
CA ALA A 7 -27.14 -27.18 8.99
C ALA A 7 -26.96 -26.72 10.45
N ILE A 8 -27.37 -27.52 11.43
CA ILE A 8 -27.18 -27.21 12.85
C ILE A 8 -25.69 -27.25 13.24
N PHE A 9 -24.91 -28.13 12.64
CA PHE A 9 -23.47 -28.25 12.94
C PHE A 9 -22.63 -27.14 12.28
N VAL A 10 -22.89 -26.84 10.99
CA VAL A 10 -22.11 -25.87 10.21
C VAL A 10 -22.62 -24.43 10.41
N GLY A 11 -23.90 -24.26 10.71
CA GLY A 11 -24.58 -22.97 10.81
C GLY A 11 -23.91 -21.96 11.74
N PRO A 12 -23.53 -22.32 12.98
CA PRO A 12 -22.87 -21.38 13.90
C PRO A 12 -21.52 -20.86 13.38
N SER A 13 -20.73 -21.73 12.74
CA SER A 13 -19.43 -21.37 12.18
C SER A 13 -19.57 -20.40 11.00
N VAL A 14 -20.45 -20.74 10.05
CA VAL A 14 -20.70 -19.88 8.88
C VAL A 14 -21.31 -18.55 9.31
N PHE A 15 -22.23 -18.56 10.29
CA PHE A 15 -22.82 -17.34 10.83
C PHE A 15 -21.76 -16.41 11.43
N MET A 16 -20.87 -16.94 12.27
CA MET A 16 -19.78 -16.14 12.85
C MET A 16 -18.82 -15.62 11.77
N MET A 17 -18.45 -16.45 10.80
CA MET A 17 -17.59 -16.03 9.67
C MET A 17 -18.23 -14.89 8.87
N VAL A 18 -19.52 -15.02 8.54
CA VAL A 18 -20.26 -13.98 7.81
C VAL A 18 -20.39 -12.72 8.66
N LEU A 19 -20.72 -12.82 9.95
CA LEU A 19 -20.87 -11.67 10.82
C LEU A 19 -19.57 -10.85 10.89
N PHE A 20 -18.43 -11.51 11.13
CA PHE A 20 -17.15 -10.82 11.30
C PHE A 20 -16.49 -10.36 9.99
N ILE A 21 -16.79 -10.99 8.85
CA ILE A 21 -16.27 -10.57 7.54
C ILE A 21 -17.20 -9.55 6.87
N ALA A 22 -18.51 -9.78 6.89
CA ALA A 22 -19.47 -8.91 6.20
C ALA A 22 -19.68 -7.58 6.92
N ALA A 23 -19.68 -7.54 8.26
CA ALA A 23 -19.87 -6.29 9.00
C ALA A 23 -18.82 -5.22 8.67
N PRO A 24 -17.49 -5.48 8.70
CA PRO A 24 -16.50 -4.47 8.32
C PRO A 24 -16.58 -4.10 6.83
N LEU A 25 -16.91 -5.04 5.93
CA LEU A 25 -17.08 -4.74 4.51
C LEU A 25 -18.27 -3.81 4.25
N LEU A 26 -19.40 -4.05 4.92
CA LEU A 26 -20.57 -3.17 4.85
C LEU A 26 -20.28 -1.78 5.43
N SER A 27 -19.50 -1.71 6.51
CA SER A 27 -19.05 -0.44 7.09
C SER A 27 -18.19 0.37 6.11
N ILE A 28 -17.24 -0.28 5.43
CA ILE A 28 -16.42 0.37 4.40
C ILE A 28 -17.28 0.81 3.21
N PHE A 29 -18.25 -0.01 2.80
CA PHE A 29 -19.18 0.37 1.74
C PHE A 29 -19.99 1.62 2.11
N TRP A 30 -20.49 1.69 3.34
CA TRP A 30 -21.19 2.88 3.84
C TRP A 30 -20.30 4.12 3.85
N LEU A 31 -19.06 3.98 4.34
CA LEU A 31 -18.06 5.05 4.37
C LEU A 31 -17.58 5.46 2.98
N SER A 32 -17.62 4.56 1.99
CA SER A 32 -17.25 4.90 0.63
C SER A 32 -18.21 5.93 -0.01
N VAL A 33 -19.48 5.92 0.41
CA VAL A 33 -20.54 6.82 -0.06
C VAL A 33 -20.66 8.08 0.81
N HIS A 34 -20.26 7.99 2.09
CA HIS A 34 -20.26 9.10 3.04
C HIS A 34 -18.84 9.63 3.25
N VAL A 35 -18.57 10.85 2.77
CA VAL A 35 -17.27 11.47 2.99
C VAL A 35 -17.27 12.21 4.31
N THR A 36 -16.50 11.69 5.26
CA THR A 36 -16.21 12.35 6.53
C THR A 36 -14.94 13.17 6.35
N GLN A 37 -15.07 14.48 6.20
CA GLN A 37 -13.93 15.38 6.11
C GLN A 37 -13.81 16.19 7.41
N PRO A 38 -12.61 16.27 8.03
CA PRO A 38 -12.36 17.26 9.06
C PRO A 38 -12.39 18.65 8.41
N VAL A 39 -13.18 19.57 8.97
CA VAL A 39 -13.28 20.93 8.44
C VAL A 39 -12.03 21.70 8.85
N TYR A 40 -11.27 22.16 7.85
CA TYR A 40 -10.09 22.98 8.05
C TYR A 40 -10.44 24.44 7.77
N GLU A 41 -10.22 25.34 8.73
CA GLU A 41 -10.31 26.79 8.56
C GLU A 41 -8.89 27.35 8.31
N GLN A 42 -8.76 28.24 7.34
CA GLN A 42 -7.50 28.96 7.09
C GLN A 42 -7.47 30.14 8.05
N VAL A 43 -6.65 30.05 9.10
CA VAL A 43 -6.47 31.15 10.05
C VAL A 43 -5.14 31.82 9.72
N GLU A 44 -5.19 33.13 9.45
CA GLU A 44 -3.98 33.96 9.32
C GLU A 44 -3.31 34.03 10.69
N VAL A 45 -2.11 33.46 10.82
CA VAL A 45 -1.33 33.51 12.06
C VAL A 45 -0.11 34.38 11.81
N GLU A 46 -0.04 35.51 12.49
CA GLU A 46 1.14 36.37 12.51
C GLU A 46 2.23 35.71 13.35
N ILE A 47 3.35 35.37 12.71
CA ILE A 47 4.54 34.89 13.42
C ILE A 47 5.46 36.09 13.58
N CYS A 48 5.55 36.58 14.81
CA CYS A 48 6.49 37.63 15.17
C CYS A 48 7.77 37.00 15.68
N THR A 49 8.87 37.22 14.96
CA THR A 49 10.21 36.79 15.42
C THR A 49 10.78 37.89 16.31
N PRO A 50 11.11 37.62 17.59
CA PRO A 50 11.66 38.63 18.49
C PRO A 50 13.09 39.00 18.06
N GLY A 51 13.29 40.24 17.66
CA GLY A 51 14.59 40.84 17.33
C GLY A 51 14.98 41.94 18.31
N LEU A 52 16.29 42.15 18.50
CA LEU A 52 16.86 43.07 19.51
C LEU A 52 16.45 44.55 19.32
N LEU A 53 15.96 44.94 18.14
CA LEU A 53 15.55 46.33 17.80
C LEU A 53 14.08 46.46 17.39
N GLY A 54 13.27 45.41 17.60
CA GLY A 54 11.85 45.37 17.24
C GLY A 54 11.46 44.02 16.66
N SER A 55 10.24 43.55 16.96
CA SER A 55 9.69 42.31 16.42
C SER A 55 9.28 42.52 14.96
N VAL A 56 9.83 41.70 14.05
CA VAL A 56 9.37 41.64 12.65
C VAL A 56 8.27 40.58 12.59
N CYS A 57 7.05 41.01 12.22
CA CYS A 57 5.89 40.14 12.10
C CYS A 57 5.62 39.83 10.63
N SER A 58 5.53 38.54 10.29
CA SER A 58 5.12 38.06 8.97
C SER A 58 3.81 37.27 9.07
N THR A 59 2.85 37.57 8.21
CA THR A 59 1.57 36.87 8.10
C THR A 59 1.76 35.56 7.32
N GLU A 60 1.50 34.41 7.96
CA GLU A 60 1.43 33.12 7.26
C GLU A 60 0.02 32.53 7.36
N LEU A 61 -0.53 32.11 6.22
CA LEU A 61 -1.79 31.36 6.15
C LEU A 61 -1.56 29.95 6.71
N LYS A 62 -2.13 29.63 7.88
CA LYS A 62 -2.04 28.28 8.47
C LYS A 62 -3.41 27.61 8.48
N THR A 63 -3.50 26.48 7.79
CA THR A 63 -4.67 25.60 7.79
C THR A 63 -4.79 24.91 9.15
N ARG A 64 -5.74 25.31 9.99
CA ARG A 64 -6.02 24.66 11.27
C ARG A 64 -7.36 23.93 11.23
N PRO A 65 -7.46 22.71 11.77
CA PRO A 65 -8.75 22.04 11.89
C PRO A 65 -9.61 22.84 12.88
N LEU A 66 -10.89 23.07 12.56
CA LEU A 66 -11.83 23.69 13.49
C LEU A 66 -12.01 22.76 14.70
N LEU A 67 -11.77 23.29 15.91
CA LEU A 67 -12.02 22.59 17.17
C LEU A 67 -13.36 23.07 17.73
N ASP A 68 -14.19 22.12 18.14
CA ASP A 68 -15.42 22.35 18.90
C ASP A 68 -15.11 22.90 20.32
N GLU A 69 -16.11 23.38 21.05
CA GLU A 69 -15.95 23.89 22.44
C GLU A 69 -15.30 22.85 23.40
N SER A 70 -15.32 21.56 23.01
CA SER A 70 -14.70 20.44 23.72
C SER A 70 -13.27 20.07 23.25
N GLY A 71 -12.65 20.85 22.36
CA GLY A 71 -11.29 20.62 21.87
C GLY A 71 -11.16 19.44 20.91
N ARG A 72 -12.26 19.00 20.28
CA ARG A 72 -12.29 17.90 19.30
C ARG A 72 -12.46 18.46 17.89
N ILE A 73 -11.79 17.85 16.92
CA ILE A 73 -11.89 18.22 15.51
C ILE A 73 -13.34 18.08 15.01
N LEU A 74 -13.89 19.15 14.42
CA LEU A 74 -15.21 19.12 13.80
C LEU A 74 -15.15 18.31 12.50
N THR A 75 -15.73 17.12 12.52
CA THR A 75 -15.90 16.27 11.34
C THR A 75 -17.30 16.47 10.77
N GLN A 76 -17.42 16.91 9.52
CA GLN A 76 -18.70 16.95 8.82
C GLN A 76 -18.83 15.71 7.93
N THR A 77 -19.89 14.93 8.15
CA THR A 77 -20.24 13.78 7.30
C THR A 77 -21.17 14.26 6.21
N THR A 78 -20.66 14.36 4.98
CA THR A 78 -21.46 14.72 3.80
C THR A 78 -21.77 13.48 2.97
N PHE A 79 -23.03 13.32 2.58
CA PHE A 79 -23.43 12.27 1.64
C PHE A 79 -23.08 12.73 0.22
N VAL A 80 -22.01 12.15 -0.34
CA VAL A 80 -21.49 12.53 -1.66
C VAL A 80 -21.92 11.56 -2.78
N GLY A 81 -22.62 10.48 -2.43
CA GLY A 81 -23.10 9.50 -3.40
C GLY A 81 -21.95 8.87 -4.20
N LEU A 82 -22.03 8.95 -5.53
CA LEU A 82 -21.04 8.41 -6.46
C LEU A 82 -19.88 9.37 -6.79
N GLN A 83 -19.83 10.55 -6.18
CA GLN A 83 -18.79 11.55 -6.48
C GLN A 83 -17.39 11.05 -6.09
N SER A 84 -17.24 10.33 -4.97
CA SER A 84 -15.97 9.71 -4.55
C SER A 84 -15.38 8.82 -5.65
N TYR A 85 -16.20 7.99 -6.27
CA TYR A 85 -15.78 7.12 -7.37
C TYR A 85 -15.44 7.91 -8.63
N ARG A 86 -16.22 8.94 -8.96
CA ARG A 86 -15.98 9.79 -10.13
C ARG A 86 -14.65 10.56 -10.01
N ASN A 87 -14.30 11.02 -8.81
CA ASN A 87 -13.05 11.73 -8.55
C ASN A 87 -11.82 10.83 -8.69
N VAL A 88 -11.94 9.52 -8.39
CA VAL A 88 -10.83 8.57 -8.50
C VAL A 88 -10.68 8.01 -9.92
N ILE A 89 -11.81 7.66 -10.56
CA ILE A 89 -11.81 7.03 -11.88
C ILE A 89 -11.59 8.07 -12.99
N GLU A 90 -11.98 9.32 -12.76
CA GLU A 90 -11.93 10.45 -13.70
C GLU A 90 -12.50 10.06 -15.10
N PRO A 91 -13.78 9.65 -15.18
CA PRO A 91 -14.34 9.01 -16.37
C PRO A 91 -14.33 9.91 -17.62
N GLU A 92 -14.36 11.22 -17.45
CA GLU A 92 -14.27 12.15 -18.59
C GLU A 92 -12.88 12.16 -19.22
N LYS A 93 -11.83 12.24 -18.40
CA LYS A 93 -10.44 12.13 -18.86
C LYS A 93 -10.14 10.75 -19.44
N LEU A 94 -10.74 9.70 -18.86
CA LEU A 94 -10.64 8.36 -19.40
C LEU A 94 -11.27 8.26 -20.79
N ARG A 95 -12.47 8.81 -20.99
CA ARG A 95 -13.13 8.80 -22.30
C ARG A 95 -12.36 9.60 -23.34
N SER A 96 -11.83 10.77 -22.99
CA SER A 96 -11.02 11.56 -23.91
C SER A 96 -9.70 10.85 -24.28
N ALA A 97 -9.03 10.22 -23.31
CA ALA A 97 -7.82 9.46 -23.55
C ALA A 97 -8.06 8.24 -24.46
N ILE A 98 -9.19 7.54 -24.29
CA ILE A 98 -9.59 6.42 -25.15
C ILE A 98 -9.94 6.92 -26.55
N ALA A 99 -10.71 8.01 -26.67
CA ALA A 99 -11.10 8.58 -27.96
C ALA A 99 -9.89 9.07 -28.77
N ASN A 100 -8.87 9.62 -28.10
CA ASN A 100 -7.64 10.10 -28.71
C ASN A 100 -6.60 8.98 -28.96
N GLY A 101 -6.83 7.75 -28.49
CA GLY A 101 -5.86 6.65 -28.57
C GLY A 101 -4.55 6.90 -27.81
N SER A 102 -4.55 7.85 -26.89
CA SER A 102 -3.36 8.42 -26.25
C SER A 102 -3.02 7.66 -24.96
N TRP A 103 -2.15 6.66 -25.07
CA TRP A 103 -1.62 5.92 -23.91
C TRP A 103 -1.01 6.81 -22.82
N ARG A 104 -0.47 7.97 -23.21
CA ARG A 104 0.11 8.95 -22.28
C ARG A 104 -0.95 9.65 -21.42
N GLU A 105 -2.13 9.95 -21.98
CA GLU A 105 -3.21 10.61 -21.24
C GLU A 105 -3.87 9.63 -20.26
N LEU A 106 -4.01 8.36 -20.65
CA LEU A 106 -4.47 7.31 -19.75
C LEU A 106 -3.53 7.13 -18.55
N MET A 107 -2.21 7.19 -18.79
CA MET A 107 -1.20 7.06 -17.74
C MET A 107 -1.08 8.30 -16.84
N ASN A 108 -1.61 9.45 -17.27
CA ASN A 108 -1.63 10.66 -16.47
C ASN A 108 -2.65 10.58 -15.32
N ILE A 109 -3.66 9.71 -15.45
CA ILE A 109 -4.64 9.46 -14.40
C ILE A 109 -3.99 8.56 -13.34
N ARG A 110 -3.84 9.08 -12.11
CA ARG A 110 -3.13 8.40 -11.01
C ARG A 110 -3.67 7.00 -10.72
N PHE A 111 -4.99 6.83 -10.76
CA PHE A 111 -5.64 5.54 -10.52
C PHE A 111 -5.25 4.48 -11.55
N TRP A 112 -5.32 4.80 -12.85
CA TRP A 112 -5.02 3.87 -13.93
C TRP A 112 -3.53 3.52 -14.00
N SER A 113 -2.66 4.50 -13.74
CA SER A 113 -1.22 4.28 -13.63
C SER A 113 -0.88 3.32 -12.48
N ALA A 114 -1.46 3.57 -11.29
CA ALA A 114 -1.25 2.71 -10.12
C ALA A 114 -1.83 1.29 -10.33
N LEU A 115 -3.02 1.17 -10.90
CA LEU A 115 -3.66 -0.12 -11.19
C LEU A 115 -2.84 -0.95 -12.19
N ARG A 116 -2.29 -0.31 -13.24
CA ARG A 116 -1.40 -1.00 -14.17
C ARG A 116 -0.15 -1.49 -13.47
N PHE A 117 0.47 -0.65 -12.64
CA PHE A 117 1.69 -1.05 -11.91
C PHE A 117 1.43 -2.28 -11.05
N THR A 118 0.34 -2.30 -10.28
CA THR A 118 0.00 -3.45 -9.44
C THR A 118 -0.34 -4.68 -10.26
N LEU A 119 -1.10 -4.54 -11.36
CA LEU A 119 -1.48 -5.66 -12.22
C LEU A 119 -0.29 -6.26 -12.98
N VAL A 120 0.61 -5.42 -13.49
CA VAL A 120 1.86 -5.90 -14.12
C VAL A 120 2.74 -6.60 -13.09
N PHE A 121 2.86 -6.02 -11.88
CA PHE A 121 3.61 -6.64 -10.79
C PHE A 121 3.04 -8.01 -10.43
N THR A 122 1.72 -8.16 -10.27
CA THR A 122 1.11 -9.45 -9.92
C THR A 122 1.22 -10.46 -11.06
N ILE A 123 0.93 -10.07 -12.30
CA ILE A 123 1.02 -10.97 -13.46
C ILE A 123 2.45 -11.45 -13.67
N LEU A 124 3.45 -10.62 -13.39
CA LEU A 124 4.86 -11.01 -13.51
C LEU A 124 5.31 -11.87 -12.33
N THR A 125 5.01 -11.46 -11.10
CA THR A 125 5.54 -12.14 -9.90
C THR A 125 4.83 -13.45 -9.59
N LEU A 126 3.52 -13.56 -9.82
CA LEU A 126 2.75 -14.76 -9.50
C LEU A 126 3.24 -16.03 -10.22
N PRO A 127 3.46 -16.05 -11.55
CA PRO A 127 3.99 -17.24 -12.21
C PRO A 127 5.41 -17.57 -11.77
N LEU A 128 6.24 -16.57 -11.46
CA LEU A 128 7.59 -16.77 -10.92
C LEU A 128 7.54 -17.44 -9.54
N VAL A 129 6.66 -16.98 -8.65
CA VAL A 129 6.47 -17.57 -7.32
C VAL A 129 5.94 -19.00 -7.41
N LEU A 130 4.95 -19.25 -8.27
CA LEU A 130 4.43 -20.59 -8.50
C LEU A 130 5.48 -21.53 -9.10
N GLY A 131 6.23 -21.05 -10.09
CA GLY A 131 7.28 -21.83 -10.76
C GLY A 131 8.40 -22.20 -9.80
N THR A 132 8.93 -21.23 -9.05
CA THR A 132 9.99 -21.46 -8.05
C THR A 132 9.49 -22.33 -6.90
N GLY A 133 8.27 -22.11 -6.41
CA GLY A 133 7.64 -22.94 -5.38
C GLY A 133 7.49 -24.40 -5.83
N LEU A 134 7.05 -24.63 -7.07
CA LEU A 134 6.94 -25.97 -7.64
C LEU A 134 8.31 -26.64 -7.81
N LEU A 135 9.31 -25.92 -8.31
CA LEU A 135 10.68 -26.43 -8.47
C LEU A 135 11.28 -26.84 -7.12
N ILE A 136 11.12 -26.02 -6.09
CA ILE A 136 11.58 -26.34 -4.73
C ILE A 136 10.82 -27.56 -4.21
N ALA A 137 9.50 -27.62 -4.37
CA ALA A 137 8.70 -28.77 -3.93
C ALA A 137 9.14 -30.09 -4.59
N LEU A 138 9.40 -30.07 -5.90
CA LEU A 138 9.92 -31.24 -6.64
C LEU A 138 11.31 -31.65 -6.17
N ALA A 139 12.21 -30.68 -5.97
CA ALA A 139 13.56 -30.93 -5.47
C ALA A 139 13.52 -31.58 -4.08
N VAL A 140 12.74 -31.03 -3.14
CA VAL A 140 12.56 -31.60 -1.79
C VAL A 140 11.97 -33.00 -1.85
N ASN A 141 10.97 -33.23 -2.71
CA ASN A 141 10.35 -34.55 -2.84
C ASN A 141 11.33 -35.62 -3.30
N ASN A 142 12.23 -35.28 -4.24
CA ASN A 142 13.24 -36.16 -4.80
C ASN A 142 14.52 -36.30 -3.95
N THR A 143 14.60 -35.65 -2.79
CA THR A 143 15.79 -35.69 -1.93
C THR A 143 15.86 -36.99 -1.09
N LEU A 144 17.05 -37.43 -0.68
CA LEU A 144 17.25 -38.57 0.23
C LEU A 144 16.50 -38.38 1.56
N GLN A 145 15.78 -39.41 2.03
CA GLN A 145 14.95 -39.38 3.26
C GLN A 145 15.68 -38.84 4.50
N ARG A 146 16.99 -39.09 4.63
CA ARG A 146 17.80 -38.66 5.78
C ARG A 146 18.00 -37.15 5.88
N ILE A 147 17.97 -36.41 4.76
CA ILE A 147 18.19 -34.96 4.72
C ILE A 147 16.91 -34.16 4.41
N LYS A 148 15.77 -34.83 4.18
CA LYS A 148 14.48 -34.17 3.88
C LYS A 148 14.05 -33.17 4.95
N GLY A 149 14.17 -33.54 6.23
CA GLY A 149 13.76 -32.67 7.36
C GLY A 149 14.50 -31.33 7.38
N PRO A 150 15.85 -31.32 7.42
CA PRO A 150 16.63 -30.09 7.35
C PRO A 150 16.36 -29.26 6.10
N VAL A 151 16.20 -29.89 4.93
CA VAL A 151 15.94 -29.19 3.66
C VAL A 151 14.58 -28.48 3.69
N ILE A 152 13.53 -29.12 4.22
CA ILE A 152 12.20 -28.49 4.40
C ILE A 152 12.34 -27.27 5.32
N PHE A 153 13.02 -27.41 6.45
CA PHE A 153 13.19 -26.31 7.41
C PHE A 153 13.90 -25.11 6.78
N VAL A 154 15.02 -25.32 6.09
CA VAL A 154 15.76 -24.25 5.41
C VAL A 154 14.90 -23.57 4.33
N SER A 155 14.08 -24.33 3.60
CA SER A 155 13.18 -23.77 2.58
C SER A 155 12.04 -22.91 3.15
N LEU A 156 11.61 -23.18 4.40
CA LEU A 156 10.52 -22.47 5.06
C LEU A 156 10.99 -21.24 5.85
N LEU A 157 12.24 -21.21 6.30
CA LEU A 157 12.82 -20.08 7.05
C LEU A 157 12.56 -18.69 6.43
N PRO A 158 12.66 -18.49 5.10
CA PRO A 158 12.38 -17.18 4.50
C PRO A 158 10.96 -16.67 4.77
N PHE A 159 9.97 -17.57 4.89
CA PHE A 159 8.58 -17.21 5.15
C PHE A 159 8.31 -16.86 6.62
N ILE A 160 9.23 -17.20 7.52
CA ILE A 160 9.15 -16.89 8.96
C ILE A 160 9.65 -15.45 9.23
N ILE A 161 10.51 -14.92 8.36
CA ILE A 161 11.07 -13.57 8.51
C ILE A 161 9.95 -12.54 8.36
N THR A 162 9.88 -11.59 9.29
CA THR A 162 8.84 -10.56 9.24
C THR A 162 9.08 -9.61 8.04
N PRO A 163 8.01 -9.14 7.36
CA PRO A 163 8.16 -8.29 6.18
C PRO A 163 8.95 -7.00 6.43
N VAL A 164 8.88 -6.44 7.64
CA VAL A 164 9.62 -5.23 8.02
C VAL A 164 11.13 -5.48 7.98
N ILE A 165 11.59 -6.59 8.56
CA ILE A 165 13.01 -6.96 8.57
C ILE A 165 13.47 -7.28 7.16
N GLY A 166 12.66 -8.01 6.39
CA GLY A 166 12.94 -8.31 4.98
C GLY A 166 13.08 -7.03 4.11
N ALA A 167 12.19 -6.06 4.30
CA ALA A 167 12.27 -4.80 3.58
C ALA A 167 13.52 -3.98 3.94
N LEU A 168 13.90 -3.96 5.23
CA LEU A 168 15.12 -3.29 5.69
C LEU A 168 16.40 -3.97 5.19
N SER A 169 16.44 -5.30 5.18
CA SER A 169 17.61 -6.04 4.70
C SER A 169 17.83 -5.82 3.19
N ILE A 170 16.75 -5.82 2.39
CA ILE A 170 16.81 -5.48 0.96
C ILE A 170 17.26 -4.02 0.79
N ARG A 171 16.75 -3.07 1.58
CA ARG A 171 17.19 -1.68 1.51
C ARG A 171 18.69 -1.54 1.75
N TRP A 172 19.24 -2.20 2.76
CA TRP A 172 20.68 -2.16 3.06
C TRP A 172 21.54 -2.88 2.00
N LEU A 173 20.97 -3.82 1.27
CA LEU A 173 21.63 -4.45 0.13
C LEU A 173 21.94 -3.46 -0.99
N PHE A 174 21.10 -2.43 -1.16
CA PHE A 174 21.19 -1.43 -2.23
C PHE A 174 21.66 -0.03 -1.79
N ILE A 175 21.65 0.28 -0.49
CA ILE A 175 22.02 1.61 0.03
C ILE A 175 23.43 1.58 0.65
N GLY A 176 24.29 2.52 0.25
CA GLY A 176 25.71 2.55 0.65
C GLY A 176 26.58 1.51 -0.08
N ALA A 177 27.76 1.22 0.46
CA ALA A 177 28.65 0.14 -0.01
C ALA A 177 28.09 -1.26 0.34
N GLY A 178 26.82 -1.49 0.00
CA GLY A 178 26.14 -2.77 0.15
C GLY A 178 26.82 -3.86 -0.68
N PHE A 179 26.64 -5.12 -0.28
CA PHE A 179 27.31 -6.24 -0.94
C PHE A 179 26.95 -6.35 -2.43
N LEU A 180 25.69 -6.09 -2.79
CA LEU A 180 25.24 -6.20 -4.17
C LEU A 180 25.66 -5.00 -5.02
N THR A 181 25.70 -3.79 -4.44
CA THR A 181 26.18 -2.59 -5.13
C THR A 181 27.69 -2.66 -5.38
N ALA A 182 28.48 -3.02 -4.36
CA ALA A 182 29.91 -3.23 -4.50
C ALA A 182 30.23 -4.38 -5.49
N GLY A 183 29.44 -5.46 -5.48
CA GLY A 183 29.58 -6.57 -6.42
C GLY A 183 29.25 -6.18 -7.87
N LEU A 184 28.21 -5.37 -8.09
CA LEU A 184 27.88 -4.85 -9.42
C LEU A 184 28.93 -3.84 -9.90
N GLU A 185 29.40 -2.94 -9.03
CA GLU A 185 30.45 -1.97 -9.36
C GLU A 185 31.75 -2.66 -9.77
N TRP A 186 32.15 -3.71 -9.04
CA TRP A 186 33.31 -4.52 -9.41
C TRP A 186 33.14 -5.23 -10.77
N TRP A 187 31.93 -5.65 -11.11
CA TRP A 187 31.67 -6.36 -12.37
C TRP A 187 31.46 -5.41 -13.57
N LEU A 188 30.89 -4.23 -13.34
CA LEU A 188 30.53 -3.26 -14.38
C LEU A 188 31.53 -2.11 -14.53
N ASP A 189 32.50 -1.97 -13.62
CA ASP A 189 33.50 -0.87 -13.54
C ASP A 189 32.87 0.55 -13.62
N TRP A 190 31.59 0.65 -13.24
CA TRP A 190 30.80 1.87 -13.24
C TRP A 190 30.27 2.13 -11.83
N ASP A 191 30.45 3.36 -11.33
CA ASP A 191 29.95 3.80 -10.02
C ASP A 191 28.41 3.88 -10.01
N ILE A 192 27.77 2.84 -9.47
CA ILE A 192 26.31 2.73 -9.34
C ILE A 192 25.85 3.31 -7.99
N ALA A 193 26.74 3.51 -7.03
CA ALA A 193 26.49 4.11 -5.72
C ALA A 193 25.86 5.52 -5.78
N ARG A 194 25.89 6.22 -6.92
CA ARG A 194 25.14 7.48 -7.09
C ARG A 194 23.63 7.30 -7.03
N PHE A 195 23.09 6.12 -7.35
CA PHE A 195 21.65 5.84 -7.31
C PHE A 195 21.13 5.50 -5.91
N ALA A 196 22.00 5.37 -4.91
CA ALA A 196 21.61 5.16 -3.51
C ALA A 196 21.07 6.43 -2.82
N GLN A 197 21.16 7.60 -3.48
CA GLN A 197 20.64 8.89 -3.01
C GLN A 197 19.18 9.12 -3.45
N ALA A 198 18.32 8.09 -3.42
CA ALA A 198 16.96 8.21 -3.96
C ALA A 198 16.02 9.17 -3.19
N TRP A 199 16.47 9.75 -2.06
CA TRP A 199 15.68 10.65 -1.22
C TRP A 199 16.51 11.74 -0.50
N THR A 200 17.39 12.43 -1.22
CA THR A 200 17.83 13.80 -0.86
C THR A 200 17.28 14.80 -1.86
#